data_AF-A0A951DAT0-F1
#
_entry.id   AF-A0A951DAT0-F1
#
_cell.length_a   1.000
_cell.length_b   1.000
_cell.length_c   1.000
_cell.angle_alpha   90.00
_cell.angle_beta   90.00
_cell.angle_gamma   90.00
#
_symmetry.space_group_name_H-M   'P 1'
#
loop_
_entity.id
_entity.type
_entity.pdbx_description
1 polymer ?
#
loop_
_entity_poly.entity_id
_entity_poly.type
_entity_poly.pdbx_seq_one_letter_code
_entity_poly.pdbx_strand_id
1 'polypeptide(L)'
;MFDPSQGTAEEQLTKMINAAKTIGSPIVRCVLGSADDRKPGPISVHIADVVRVLGNVRPAAQREGIKIAIENHAGDMQAGELKGLVEQAGPDFVGVCLDSGNPLWTLEDPHVTLDILHPYVLTSHVRDSAVWKVNEGAAVTWVQMGRGNVDIEGYVRKYVELCPGKALSMESILLGPRVFPYRNPNFWDAYLDVPAWEFERFVEIAERGKPYKEEPWESKDQTQRERQALDESLAYTKKILGIS
;
A
#
# COMPACT_ATOMS: atom_id res chain seq x y z
N MET A 1 8.24 8.90 -6.22
CA MET A 1 8.25 9.86 -5.09
C MET A 1 8.56 11.25 -5.64
N PHE A 2 8.16 12.30 -4.91
CA PHE A 2 8.46 13.68 -5.27
C PHE A 2 9.97 13.92 -5.31
N ASP A 3 10.44 14.58 -6.37
CA ASP A 3 11.85 14.97 -6.51
C ASP A 3 11.92 16.48 -6.78
N PRO A 4 12.37 17.32 -5.82
CA PRO A 4 12.38 18.76 -5.99
C PRO A 4 13.26 19.24 -7.15
N SER A 5 14.20 18.42 -7.64
CA SER A 5 15.01 18.75 -8.82
C SER A 5 14.23 18.68 -10.14
N GLN A 6 13.05 18.07 -10.15
CA GLN A 6 12.23 17.86 -11.35
C GLN A 6 11.06 18.86 -11.49
N GLY A 7 11.01 19.87 -10.63
CA GLY A 7 9.97 20.91 -10.59
C GLY A 7 9.02 20.74 -9.40
N THR A 8 7.95 21.53 -9.36
CA THR A 8 6.92 21.42 -8.31
C THR A 8 6.16 20.10 -8.41
N ALA A 9 5.45 19.73 -7.34
CA ALA A 9 4.60 18.53 -7.35
C ALA A 9 3.51 18.62 -8.44
N GLU A 10 2.94 19.80 -8.67
CA GLU A 10 1.99 20.05 -9.76
C GLU A 10 2.61 19.83 -11.14
N GLU A 11 3.85 20.31 -11.35
CA GLU A 11 4.56 20.13 -12.63
C GLU A 11 4.87 18.65 -12.89
N GLN A 12 5.35 17.93 -11.88
CA GLN A 12 5.62 16.49 -11.99
C GLN A 12 4.35 15.69 -12.25
N LEU A 13 3.27 15.97 -11.51
CA LEU A 13 2.00 15.28 -11.70
C LEU A 13 1.38 15.60 -13.06
N THR A 14 1.49 16.85 -13.53
CA THR A 14 1.04 17.24 -14.88
C THR A 14 1.83 16.53 -15.98
N LYS A 15 3.16 16.39 -15.82
CA LYS A 15 3.98 15.57 -16.73
C LYS A 15 3.48 14.11 -16.78
N MET A 16 3.13 13.55 -15.62
CA MET A 16 2.58 12.19 -15.56
C MET A 16 1.19 12.05 -16.18
N ILE A 17 0.31 13.05 -16.03
CA ILE A 17 -0.99 13.09 -16.72
C ILE A 17 -0.77 13.10 -18.25
N ASN A 18 0.17 13.90 -18.75
CA ASN A 18 0.49 13.95 -20.18
C ASN A 18 1.10 12.62 -20.68
N ALA A 19 1.93 11.97 -19.89
CA ALA A 19 2.46 10.65 -20.20
C ALA A 19 1.34 9.60 -20.25
N ALA A 20 0.45 9.57 -19.25
CA ALA A 20 -0.70 8.67 -19.20
C ALA A 20 -1.62 8.86 -20.41
N LYS A 21 -1.92 10.10 -20.81
CA LYS A 21 -2.65 10.42 -22.04
C LYS A 21 -1.96 9.81 -23.27
N THR A 22 -0.65 9.99 -23.39
CA THR A 22 0.14 9.52 -24.54
C THR A 22 0.07 8.00 -24.71
N ILE A 23 0.07 7.26 -23.60
CA ILE A 23 0.00 5.79 -23.61
C ILE A 23 -1.43 5.23 -23.49
N GLY A 24 -2.44 6.09 -23.38
CA GLY A 24 -3.84 5.70 -23.20
C GLY A 24 -4.19 5.12 -21.83
N SER A 25 -3.39 5.41 -20.79
CA SER A 25 -3.72 5.00 -19.42
C SER A 25 -4.81 5.90 -18.83
N PRO A 26 -5.89 5.34 -18.26
CA PRO A 26 -6.91 6.13 -17.58
C PRO A 26 -6.50 6.57 -16.18
N ILE A 27 -5.37 6.10 -15.66
CA ILE A 27 -4.93 6.28 -14.27
C ILE A 27 -3.47 6.73 -14.22
N VAL A 28 -3.16 7.65 -13.32
CA VAL A 28 -1.80 7.95 -12.84
C VAL A 28 -1.69 7.52 -11.38
N ARG A 29 -0.76 6.61 -11.08
CA ARG A 29 -0.41 6.25 -9.70
C ARG A 29 0.42 7.36 -9.07
N CYS A 30 0.07 7.76 -7.85
CA CYS A 30 0.80 8.74 -7.06
C CYS A 30 0.94 8.22 -5.61
N VAL A 31 1.97 8.70 -4.91
CA VAL A 31 2.24 8.38 -3.51
C VAL A 31 2.44 9.69 -2.78
N LEU A 32 2.05 9.77 -1.50
CA LEU A 32 2.40 10.92 -0.66
C LEU A 32 3.88 10.86 -0.33
N GLY A 33 4.32 9.74 0.25
CA GLY A 33 5.68 9.62 0.76
C GLY A 33 5.95 8.23 1.33
N SER A 34 6.50 8.16 2.52
CA SER A 34 6.84 6.93 3.24
C SER A 34 6.63 7.11 4.74
N ALA A 35 6.96 6.08 5.53
CA ALA A 35 6.95 6.19 6.99
C ALA A 35 7.82 7.33 7.55
N ASP A 36 8.83 7.80 6.81
CA ASP A 36 9.67 8.92 7.26
C ASP A 36 8.88 10.24 7.25
N ASP A 37 7.87 10.39 6.38
CA ASP A 37 7.01 11.58 6.30
C ASP A 37 6.02 11.67 7.48
N ARG A 38 5.98 10.67 8.37
CA ARG A 38 5.33 10.80 9.68
C ARG A 38 6.19 11.58 10.69
N LYS A 39 7.36 12.10 10.29
CA LYS A 39 8.31 12.81 11.15
C LYS A 39 9.06 13.94 10.39
N PRO A 40 9.25 15.13 10.99
CA PRO A 40 8.69 15.60 12.26
C PRO A 40 7.25 16.08 12.11
N GLY A 41 6.37 15.65 13.01
CA GLY A 41 4.96 16.07 13.06
C GLY A 41 4.01 15.09 12.37
N PRO A 42 2.69 15.29 12.49
CA PRO A 42 1.71 14.35 11.99
C PRO A 42 1.67 14.37 10.46
N ILE A 43 1.39 13.21 9.87
CA ILE A 43 1.24 13.04 8.40
C ILE A 43 0.15 13.94 7.80
N SER A 44 -0.79 14.42 8.62
CA SER A 44 -1.88 15.32 8.23
C SER A 44 -1.41 16.61 7.55
N VAL A 45 -0.22 17.12 7.89
CA VAL A 45 0.37 18.29 7.20
C VAL A 45 0.66 17.97 5.74
N HIS A 46 1.27 16.82 5.47
CA HIS A 46 1.57 16.37 4.11
C HIS A 46 0.30 15.99 3.35
N ILE A 47 -0.70 15.42 4.02
CA ILE A 47 -2.02 15.15 3.43
C ILE A 47 -2.65 16.45 2.91
N ALA A 48 -2.62 17.53 3.70
CA ALA A 48 -3.16 18.82 3.28
C ALA A 48 -2.43 19.38 2.03
N ASP A 49 -1.11 19.23 1.96
CA ASP A 49 -0.33 19.60 0.79
C ASP A 49 -0.69 18.77 -0.45
N VAL A 50 -0.86 17.45 -0.31
CA VAL A 50 -1.30 16.58 -1.40
C VAL A 50 -2.69 16.98 -1.89
N VAL A 51 -3.64 17.25 -1.00
CA VAL A 51 -4.99 17.73 -1.37
C VAL A 51 -4.90 19.03 -2.18
N ARG A 52 -4.05 19.98 -1.77
CA ARG A 52 -3.82 21.24 -2.50
C ARG A 52 -3.26 20.99 -3.90
N VAL A 53 -2.24 20.14 -4.03
CA VAL A 53 -1.63 19.77 -5.32
C VAL A 53 -2.67 19.11 -6.22
N LEU A 54 -3.47 18.18 -5.70
CA LEU A 54 -4.54 17.50 -6.44
C LEU A 54 -5.60 18.48 -6.93
N GLY A 55 -6.00 19.45 -6.10
CA GLY A 55 -6.91 20.52 -6.48
C GLY A 55 -6.37 21.37 -7.63
N ASN A 56 -5.08 21.70 -7.59
CA ASN A 56 -4.41 22.49 -8.64
C ASN A 56 -4.35 21.75 -9.99
N VAL A 57 -4.14 20.43 -9.98
CA VAL A 57 -4.05 19.64 -11.23
C VAL A 57 -5.40 19.11 -11.73
N ARG A 58 -6.46 19.20 -10.93
CA ARG A 58 -7.80 18.66 -11.25
C ARG A 58 -8.30 19.06 -12.65
N PRO A 59 -8.22 20.34 -13.09
CA PRO A 59 -8.71 20.71 -14.43
C PRO A 59 -7.95 20.01 -15.57
N ALA A 60 -6.65 19.75 -15.39
CA ALA A 60 -5.86 19.02 -16.38
C ALA A 60 -6.23 17.53 -16.40
N ALA A 61 -6.34 16.91 -15.23
CA ALA A 61 -6.73 15.50 -15.11
C ALA A 61 -8.13 15.24 -15.71
N GLN A 62 -9.11 16.08 -15.36
CA GLN A 62 -10.49 15.96 -15.87
C GLN A 62 -10.60 16.18 -17.38
N ARG A 63 -9.87 17.17 -17.94
CA ARG A 63 -9.85 17.43 -19.39
C ARG A 63 -9.42 16.20 -20.18
N GLU A 64 -8.44 15.47 -19.65
CA GLU A 64 -7.87 14.29 -20.31
C GLU A 64 -8.57 12.99 -19.92
N GLY A 65 -9.59 13.04 -19.05
CA GLY A 65 -10.30 11.85 -18.57
C GLY A 65 -9.45 10.93 -17.70
N ILE A 66 -8.40 11.46 -17.06
CA ILE A 66 -7.45 10.71 -16.24
C ILE A 66 -7.79 10.85 -14.76
N LYS A 67 -7.76 9.74 -14.03
CA LYS A 67 -7.88 9.72 -12.58
C LYS A 67 -6.52 9.57 -11.89
N ILE A 68 -6.40 10.11 -10.69
CA ILE A 68 -5.20 9.98 -9.86
C ILE A 68 -5.45 8.93 -8.77
N ALA A 69 -4.65 7.87 -8.74
CA ALA A 69 -4.73 6.81 -7.75
C ALA A 69 -3.63 7.00 -6.70
N ILE A 70 -3.99 7.43 -5.50
CA ILE A 70 -3.08 7.56 -4.36
C ILE A 70 -2.90 6.18 -3.71
N GLU A 71 -1.67 5.72 -3.59
CA GLU A 71 -1.37 4.47 -2.90
C GLU A 71 -1.23 4.67 -1.39
N ASN A 72 -1.69 3.70 -0.60
CA ASN A 72 -1.30 3.56 0.81
C ASN A 72 0.14 3.03 0.84
N HIS A 73 1.14 3.90 0.81
CA HIS A 73 2.49 3.54 0.37
C HIS A 73 3.51 3.56 1.52
N ALA A 74 4.26 2.46 1.65
CA ALA A 74 5.49 2.39 2.45
C ALA A 74 5.39 2.93 3.91
N GLY A 75 4.23 2.81 4.54
CA GLY A 75 4.01 3.27 5.92
C GLY A 75 3.64 4.75 6.06
N ASP A 76 3.24 5.42 4.97
CA ASP A 76 2.84 6.83 5.02
C ASP A 76 1.51 7.05 5.76
N MET A 77 0.40 6.51 5.27
CA MET A 77 -0.96 6.79 5.73
C MET A 77 -1.71 5.52 6.13
N GLN A 78 -2.49 5.63 7.20
CA GLN A 78 -3.52 4.65 7.52
C GLN A 78 -4.72 4.77 6.58
N ALA A 79 -5.54 3.72 6.51
CA ALA A 79 -6.70 3.67 5.63
C ALA A 79 -7.69 4.83 5.87
N GLY A 80 -7.92 5.18 7.14
CA GLY A 80 -8.77 6.33 7.50
C GLY A 80 -8.22 7.67 7.00
N GLU A 81 -6.90 7.87 7.11
CA GLU A 81 -6.21 9.07 6.63
C GLU A 81 -6.28 9.17 5.10
N LEU A 82 -6.03 8.07 4.38
CA LEU A 82 -6.11 8.03 2.92
C LEU A 82 -7.55 8.21 2.42
N LYS A 83 -8.54 7.61 3.08
CA LYS A 83 -9.96 7.88 2.79
C LYS A 83 -10.25 9.37 2.90
N GLY A 84 -9.84 10.00 4.01
CA GLY A 84 -10.03 11.43 4.23
C GLY A 84 -9.37 12.30 3.18
N LEU A 85 -8.18 11.92 2.70
CA LEU A 85 -7.49 12.58 1.58
C LEU A 85 -8.33 12.52 0.30
N VAL A 86 -8.80 11.34 -0.08
CA VAL A 86 -9.59 11.14 -1.31
C VAL A 86 -10.90 11.94 -1.26
N GLU A 87 -11.60 11.89 -0.12
CA GLU A 87 -12.86 12.62 0.07
C GLU A 87 -12.67 14.14 -0.01
N GLN A 88 -11.59 14.67 0.58
CA GLN A 88 -11.26 16.10 0.53
C GLN A 88 -10.82 16.55 -0.87
N ALA A 89 -10.04 15.73 -1.58
CA ALA A 89 -9.55 16.07 -2.92
C ALA A 89 -10.68 16.02 -3.96
N GLY A 90 -11.60 15.05 -3.84
CA GLY A 90 -12.71 14.84 -4.76
C GLY A 90 -12.69 13.43 -5.36
N PRO A 91 -13.60 12.53 -4.92
CA PRO A 91 -13.60 11.13 -5.35
C PRO A 91 -14.03 10.92 -6.81
N ASP A 92 -14.46 11.98 -7.51
CA ASP A 92 -14.76 11.93 -8.94
C ASP A 92 -13.50 11.76 -9.79
N PHE A 93 -12.36 12.31 -9.38
CA PHE A 93 -11.10 12.21 -10.12
C PHE A 93 -9.93 11.62 -9.32
N VAL A 94 -10.04 11.55 -7.98
CA VAL A 94 -9.05 10.91 -7.11
C VAL A 94 -9.61 9.59 -6.60
N GLY A 95 -8.76 8.58 -6.49
CA GLY A 95 -9.08 7.32 -5.83
C GLY A 95 -7.82 6.66 -5.32
N VAL A 96 -7.88 5.35 -5.12
CA VAL A 96 -6.85 4.58 -4.41
C VAL A 96 -6.17 3.56 -5.32
N CYS A 97 -4.84 3.47 -5.21
CA CYS A 97 -4.07 2.30 -5.60
C CYS A 97 -3.87 1.43 -4.35
N LEU A 98 -4.74 0.45 -4.13
CA LEU A 98 -4.71 -0.30 -2.87
C LEU A 98 -3.59 -1.34 -2.90
N ASP A 99 -2.65 -1.28 -1.97
CA ASP A 99 -1.61 -2.30 -1.77
C ASP A 99 -1.92 -3.09 -0.49
N SER A 100 -1.96 -4.42 -0.59
CA SER A 100 -2.22 -5.32 0.54
C SER A 100 -1.07 -5.45 1.53
N GLY A 101 0.18 -5.15 1.12
CA GLY A 101 1.37 -5.31 1.94
C GLY A 101 1.74 -4.10 2.79
N ASN A 102 1.29 -2.91 2.40
CA ASN A 102 1.61 -1.65 3.08
C ASN A 102 0.85 -1.38 4.40
N PRO A 103 -0.39 -1.85 4.64
CA PRO A 103 -1.12 -1.61 5.90
C PRO A 103 -0.36 -2.06 7.15
N LEU A 104 0.38 -3.17 7.05
CA LEU A 104 1.17 -3.67 8.17
C LEU A 104 2.33 -2.74 8.53
N TRP A 105 2.75 -1.86 7.60
CA TRP A 105 3.74 -0.82 7.86
C TRP A 105 3.16 0.44 8.49
N THR A 106 1.83 0.51 8.63
CA THR A 106 1.07 1.51 9.40
C THR A 106 0.31 0.91 10.58
N LEU A 107 0.72 -0.28 11.04
CA LEU A 107 0.13 -1.01 12.18
C LEU A 107 -1.35 -1.40 11.97
N GLU A 108 -1.76 -1.62 10.72
CA GLU A 108 -3.13 -1.98 10.36
C GLU A 108 -3.24 -3.43 9.88
N ASP A 109 -4.40 -4.03 10.13
CA ASP A 109 -4.84 -5.26 9.48
C ASP A 109 -5.24 -4.94 8.02
N PRO A 110 -4.64 -5.59 7.01
CA PRO A 110 -4.95 -5.32 5.60
C PRO A 110 -6.42 -5.53 5.25
N HIS A 111 -7.16 -6.40 5.97
CA HIS A 111 -8.60 -6.59 5.75
C HIS A 111 -9.41 -5.36 6.20
N VAL A 112 -8.99 -4.67 7.25
CA VAL A 112 -9.60 -3.41 7.71
C VAL A 112 -9.35 -2.32 6.67
N THR A 113 -8.11 -2.23 6.16
CA THR A 113 -7.78 -1.29 5.08
C THR A 113 -8.63 -1.53 3.83
N LEU A 114 -8.83 -2.79 3.41
CA LEU A 114 -9.70 -3.13 2.29
C LEU A 114 -11.15 -2.70 2.55
N ASP A 115 -11.69 -2.96 3.74
CA ASP A 115 -13.06 -2.56 4.11
C ASP A 115 -13.26 -1.05 4.00
N ILE A 116 -12.28 -0.26 4.42
CA ILE A 116 -12.34 1.20 4.39
C ILE A 116 -12.17 1.76 2.97
N LEU A 117 -11.22 1.21 2.19
CA LEU A 117 -10.78 1.83 0.93
C LEU A 117 -11.45 1.27 -0.32
N HIS A 118 -12.09 0.09 -0.28
CA HIS A 118 -12.69 -0.53 -1.47
C HIS A 118 -13.60 0.40 -2.30
N PRO A 119 -14.39 1.36 -1.73
CA PRO A 119 -15.25 2.23 -2.54
C PRO A 119 -14.47 3.18 -3.46
N TYR A 120 -13.19 3.41 -3.17
CA TYR A 120 -12.34 4.38 -3.87
C TYR A 120 -11.29 3.70 -4.77
N VAL A 121 -11.24 2.37 -4.84
CA VAL A 121 -10.20 1.63 -5.57
C VAL A 121 -10.29 1.87 -7.08
N LEU A 122 -9.17 2.33 -7.65
CA LEU A 122 -8.98 2.48 -9.09
C LEU A 122 -8.11 1.36 -9.67
N THR A 123 -7.13 0.89 -8.90
CA THR A 123 -6.24 -0.23 -9.21
C THR A 123 -5.69 -0.81 -7.90
N SER A 124 -5.00 -1.93 -7.95
CA SER A 124 -4.34 -2.49 -6.77
C SER A 124 -3.00 -3.13 -7.07
N HIS A 125 -2.20 -3.21 -6.01
CA HIS A 125 -1.04 -4.07 -5.89
C HIS A 125 -1.33 -5.14 -4.84
N VAL A 126 -0.79 -6.33 -5.01
CA VAL A 126 -0.96 -7.41 -4.04
C VAL A 126 0.32 -8.18 -3.82
N ARG A 127 0.52 -8.48 -2.55
CA ARG A 127 1.54 -9.36 -2.00
C ARG A 127 1.07 -9.89 -0.66
N ASP A 128 1.71 -10.96 -0.20
CA ASP A 128 1.45 -11.51 1.12
C ASP A 128 2.49 -11.01 2.13
N SER A 129 2.21 -11.18 3.42
CA SER A 129 3.07 -10.70 4.49
C SER A 129 3.10 -11.68 5.66
N ALA A 130 4.29 -11.87 6.22
CA ALA A 130 4.49 -12.58 7.47
C ALA A 130 4.71 -11.57 8.60
N VAL A 131 3.99 -11.74 9.70
CA VAL A 131 4.01 -10.86 10.87
C VAL A 131 4.13 -11.71 12.12
N TRP A 132 5.05 -11.39 13.03
CA TRP A 132 5.23 -12.13 14.28
C TRP A 132 5.73 -11.25 15.43
N LYS A 133 5.49 -11.69 16.66
CA LYS A 133 6.00 -11.03 17.86
C LYS A 133 7.53 -11.09 17.96
N VAL A 134 8.13 -9.97 18.35
CA VAL A 134 9.52 -9.84 18.81
C VAL A 134 9.53 -9.15 20.18
N ASN A 135 10.70 -9.03 20.82
CA ASN A 135 10.79 -8.48 22.18
C ASN A 135 10.35 -7.02 22.25
N GLU A 136 10.56 -6.26 21.19
CA GLU A 136 10.32 -4.83 21.07
C GLU A 136 8.89 -4.51 20.59
N GLY A 137 8.19 -5.49 20.00
CA GLY A 137 6.88 -5.30 19.35
C GLY A 137 6.60 -6.42 18.36
N ALA A 138 6.49 -6.07 17.07
CA ALA A 138 6.30 -7.03 15.98
C ALA A 138 7.32 -6.82 14.86
N ALA A 139 7.62 -7.89 14.14
CA ALA A 139 8.36 -7.84 12.88
C ALA A 139 7.43 -8.18 11.72
N VAL A 140 7.60 -7.49 10.59
CA VAL A 140 6.85 -7.67 9.36
C VAL A 140 7.83 -7.90 8.22
N THR A 141 7.54 -8.84 7.33
CA THR A 141 8.26 -8.99 6.06
C THR A 141 7.27 -9.33 4.95
N TRP A 142 7.52 -8.80 3.76
CA TRP A 142 6.75 -9.17 2.58
C TRP A 142 7.25 -10.50 2.05
N VAL A 143 6.32 -11.35 1.66
CA VAL A 143 6.58 -12.73 1.24
C VAL A 143 5.75 -13.06 0.01
N GLN A 144 6.12 -14.15 -0.66
CA GLN A 144 5.34 -14.70 -1.76
C GLN A 144 3.92 -15.05 -1.31
N MET A 145 2.97 -14.95 -2.26
CA MET A 145 1.57 -15.28 -1.99
C MET A 145 1.43 -16.69 -1.40
N GLY A 146 0.72 -16.77 -0.26
CA GLY A 146 0.46 -18.03 0.45
C GLY A 146 1.52 -18.42 1.48
N ARG A 147 2.58 -17.62 1.65
CA ARG A 147 3.63 -17.85 2.66
C ARG A 147 3.48 -17.01 3.92
N GLY A 148 2.56 -16.05 3.92
CA GLY A 148 2.29 -15.16 5.04
C GLY A 148 1.25 -15.72 6.02
N ASN A 149 0.79 -14.84 6.92
CA ASN A 149 -0.21 -15.17 7.95
C ASN A 149 -1.33 -14.13 8.06
N VAL A 150 -1.55 -13.34 7.02
CA VAL A 150 -2.59 -12.28 6.98
C VAL A 150 -3.88 -12.72 6.29
N ASP A 151 -4.08 -14.03 6.09
CA ASP A 151 -5.19 -14.58 5.31
C ASP A 151 -5.32 -13.93 3.92
N ILE A 152 -4.23 -14.00 3.14
CA ILE A 152 -4.18 -13.38 1.81
C ILE A 152 -5.19 -14.02 0.83
N GLU A 153 -5.55 -15.29 1.03
CA GLU A 153 -6.59 -15.94 0.23
C GLU A 153 -7.95 -15.29 0.49
N GLY A 154 -8.34 -15.13 1.76
CA GLY A 154 -9.55 -14.41 2.14
C GLY A 154 -9.54 -12.97 1.61
N TYR A 155 -8.40 -12.28 1.72
CA TYR A 155 -8.22 -10.92 1.19
C TYR A 155 -8.48 -10.85 -0.33
N VAL A 156 -7.85 -11.72 -1.11
CA VAL A 156 -8.00 -11.75 -2.58
C VAL A 156 -9.44 -12.04 -2.98
N ARG A 157 -10.09 -13.01 -2.33
CA ARG A 157 -11.51 -13.32 -2.60
C ARG A 157 -12.41 -12.13 -2.33
N LYS A 158 -12.23 -11.48 -1.18
CA LYS A 158 -12.97 -10.28 -0.78
C LYS A 158 -12.69 -9.09 -1.71
N TYR A 159 -11.45 -8.90 -2.14
CA TYR A 159 -11.07 -7.86 -3.10
C TYR A 159 -11.81 -8.05 -4.43
N VAL A 160 -11.85 -9.27 -4.98
CA VAL A 160 -12.54 -9.56 -6.23
C VAL A 160 -14.05 -9.30 -6.14
N GLU A 161 -14.65 -9.60 -4.98
CA GLU A 161 -16.06 -9.31 -4.71
C GLU A 161 -16.33 -7.80 -4.62
N LEU A 162 -15.52 -7.05 -3.87
CA LEU A 162 -15.73 -5.63 -3.59
C LEU A 162 -15.27 -4.70 -4.72
N CYS A 163 -14.29 -5.14 -5.53
CA CYS A 163 -13.65 -4.32 -6.57
C CYS A 163 -13.78 -4.98 -7.96
N PRO A 164 -15.00 -5.30 -8.45
CA PRO A 164 -15.17 -5.99 -9.71
C PRO A 164 -14.59 -5.19 -10.89
N GLY A 165 -13.84 -5.87 -11.75
CA GLY A 165 -13.21 -5.28 -12.93
C GLY A 165 -11.98 -4.41 -12.65
N LYS A 166 -11.50 -4.35 -11.40
CA LYS A 166 -10.23 -3.68 -11.05
C LYS A 166 -9.05 -4.64 -11.18
N ALA A 167 -7.90 -4.10 -11.56
CA ALA A 167 -6.68 -4.90 -11.72
C ALA A 167 -6.16 -5.35 -10.35
N LEU A 168 -5.71 -6.61 -10.30
CA LEU A 168 -4.94 -7.19 -9.21
C LEU A 168 -3.49 -7.36 -9.67
N SER A 169 -2.64 -6.38 -9.38
CA SER A 169 -1.25 -6.36 -9.90
C SER A 169 -0.30 -7.02 -8.91
N MET A 170 0.46 -8.03 -9.34
CA MET A 170 1.47 -8.64 -8.47
C MET A 170 2.62 -7.68 -8.23
N GLU A 171 3.07 -7.59 -6.99
CA GLU A 171 4.30 -6.89 -6.69
C GLU A 171 5.22 -7.74 -5.82
N SER A 172 6.37 -8.11 -6.40
CA SER A 172 7.36 -9.01 -5.80
C SER A 172 8.57 -8.20 -5.36
N ILE A 173 8.76 -8.03 -4.05
CA ILE A 173 9.92 -7.35 -3.47
C ILE A 173 10.44 -8.23 -2.33
N LEU A 174 11.73 -8.55 -2.38
CA LEU A 174 12.40 -9.36 -1.37
C LEU A 174 13.19 -8.45 -0.43
N LEU A 175 12.62 -8.16 0.74
CA LEU A 175 13.24 -7.35 1.80
C LEU A 175 13.30 -8.12 3.12
N GLY A 176 14.34 -7.83 3.90
CA GLY A 176 14.45 -8.35 5.26
C GLY A 176 13.33 -7.85 6.18
N PRO A 177 13.15 -8.47 7.35
CA PRO A 177 12.11 -8.07 8.28
C PRO A 177 12.29 -6.63 8.78
N ARG A 178 11.20 -5.88 8.82
CA ARG A 178 11.09 -4.57 9.46
C ARG A 178 10.49 -4.72 10.85
N VAL A 179 11.16 -4.17 11.86
CA VAL A 179 10.69 -4.20 13.26
C VAL A 179 9.89 -2.93 13.57
N PHE A 180 8.72 -3.12 14.19
CA PHE A 180 7.84 -2.07 14.70
C PHE A 180 7.89 -2.10 16.23
N PRO A 181 8.76 -1.28 16.87
CA PRO A 181 9.05 -1.35 18.29
C PRO A 181 7.99 -0.63 19.15
N TYR A 182 6.71 -0.97 18.98
CA TYR A 182 5.58 -0.29 19.63
C TYR A 182 5.52 -0.44 21.15
N ARG A 183 6.39 -1.26 21.76
CA ARG A 183 6.56 -1.29 23.23
C ARG A 183 7.38 -0.10 23.75
N ASN A 184 8.14 0.57 22.89
CA ASN A 184 8.77 1.84 23.21
C ASN A 184 7.73 2.97 23.12
N PRO A 185 7.43 3.72 24.19
CA PRO A 185 6.48 4.83 24.14
C PRO A 185 6.79 5.86 23.05
N ASN A 186 8.07 6.15 22.78
CA ASN A 186 8.48 7.14 21.78
C ASN A 186 8.22 6.67 20.33
N PHE A 187 7.89 5.40 20.11
CA PHE A 187 7.47 4.92 18.79
C PHE A 187 6.13 5.57 18.38
N TRP A 188 5.25 5.82 19.36
CA TRP A 188 3.90 6.31 19.13
C TRP A 188 3.81 7.78 18.74
N ASP A 189 4.90 8.56 18.84
CA ASP A 189 4.93 9.96 18.41
C ASP A 189 4.50 10.15 16.94
N ALA A 190 4.73 9.14 16.09
CA ALA A 190 4.34 9.13 14.67
C ALA A 190 2.94 8.52 14.41
N TYR A 191 2.29 8.00 15.44
CA TYR A 191 1.10 7.14 15.37
C TYR A 191 0.08 7.49 16.48
N LEU A 192 0.05 8.76 16.91
CA LEU A 192 -0.76 9.21 18.05
C LEU A 192 -2.27 9.02 17.85
N ASP A 193 -2.72 9.09 16.60
CA ASP A 193 -4.14 9.01 16.23
C ASP A 193 -4.58 7.59 15.84
N VAL A 194 -3.70 6.58 15.95
CA VAL A 194 -4.03 5.19 15.64
C VAL A 194 -5.11 4.69 16.60
N PRO A 195 -6.29 4.27 16.11
CA PRO A 195 -7.32 3.73 16.98
C PRO A 195 -6.87 2.43 17.64
N ALA A 196 -7.04 2.34 18.96
CA ALA A 196 -6.61 1.16 19.72
C ALA A 196 -7.23 -0.16 19.20
N TRP A 197 -8.48 -0.11 18.73
CA TRP A 197 -9.15 -1.29 18.18
C TRP A 197 -8.58 -1.73 16.82
N GLU A 198 -8.11 -0.82 15.97
CA GLU A 198 -7.44 -1.16 14.71
C GLU A 198 -6.04 -1.73 14.99
N PHE A 199 -5.32 -1.11 15.92
CA PHE A 199 -4.02 -1.61 16.36
C PHE A 199 -4.11 -3.03 16.95
N GLU A 200 -5.16 -3.33 17.73
CA GLU A 200 -5.35 -4.67 18.29
C GLU A 200 -5.51 -5.74 17.19
N ARG A 201 -6.13 -5.40 16.05
CA ARG A 201 -6.23 -6.31 14.90
C ARG A 201 -4.85 -6.66 14.33
N PHE A 202 -3.96 -5.68 14.22
CA PHE A 202 -2.57 -5.91 13.83
C PHE A 202 -1.83 -6.79 14.85
N VAL A 203 -2.02 -6.53 16.15
CA VAL A 203 -1.42 -7.33 17.22
C VAL A 203 -1.88 -8.79 17.13
N GLU A 204 -3.18 -9.05 16.96
CA GLU A 204 -3.72 -10.41 16.80
C GLU A 204 -3.04 -11.22 15.69
N ILE A 205 -2.73 -10.58 14.55
CA ILE A 205 -2.00 -11.23 13.44
C ILE A 205 -0.59 -11.61 13.92
N ALA A 206 0.12 -10.66 14.55
CA ALA A 206 1.46 -10.89 15.08
C ALA A 206 1.50 -11.98 16.16
N GLU A 207 0.45 -12.09 16.98
CA GLU A 207 0.35 -13.09 18.04
C GLU A 207 0.17 -14.52 17.52
N ARG A 208 -0.56 -14.67 16.41
CA ARG A 208 -0.77 -15.96 15.74
C ARG A 208 0.42 -16.34 14.85
N GLY A 209 1.26 -15.36 14.52
CA GLY A 209 2.43 -15.52 13.68
C GLY A 209 3.59 -16.27 14.32
N LYS A 210 4.48 -16.75 13.46
CA LYS A 210 5.76 -17.37 13.86
C LYS A 210 6.89 -16.63 13.14
N PRO A 211 8.10 -16.57 13.72
CA PRO A 211 9.26 -16.00 13.04
C PRO A 211 9.39 -16.56 11.63
N TYR A 212 9.32 -15.68 10.63
CA TYR A 212 9.48 -16.08 9.25
C TYR A 212 10.90 -16.59 9.02
N LYS A 213 11.00 -17.77 8.41
CA LYS A 213 12.26 -18.35 7.98
C LYS A 213 12.25 -18.40 6.47
N GLU A 214 13.10 -17.60 5.87
CA GLU A 214 13.30 -17.65 4.43
C GLU A 214 13.96 -18.99 4.07
N GLU A 215 13.30 -19.76 3.20
CA GLU A 215 13.86 -20.97 2.64
C GLU A 215 15.00 -20.62 1.67
N PRO A 216 16.05 -21.46 1.54
CA PRO A 216 17.15 -21.18 0.63
C PRO A 216 16.68 -21.01 -0.81
N TRP A 217 17.03 -19.87 -1.40
CA TRP A 217 16.80 -19.63 -2.82
C TRP A 217 17.68 -20.52 -3.69
N GLU A 218 17.14 -20.96 -4.84
CA GLU A 218 17.90 -21.75 -5.82
C GLU A 218 19.09 -20.96 -6.40
N SER A 219 18.92 -19.65 -6.54
CA SER A 219 19.92 -18.74 -7.04
C SER A 219 20.35 -17.71 -5.99
N LYS A 220 21.62 -17.31 -6.06
CA LYS A 220 22.16 -16.17 -5.30
C LYS A 220 21.95 -14.83 -6.01
N ASP A 221 21.52 -14.86 -7.27
CA ASP A 221 21.25 -13.66 -8.07
C ASP A 221 19.90 -13.03 -7.70
N GLN A 222 19.88 -11.74 -7.40
CA GLN A 222 18.68 -11.04 -6.94
C GLN A 222 17.55 -11.08 -7.97
N THR A 223 17.85 -10.80 -9.23
CA THR A 223 16.84 -10.75 -10.29
C THR A 223 16.21 -12.12 -10.53
N GLN A 224 17.01 -13.19 -10.47
CA GLN A 224 16.48 -14.56 -10.54
C GLN A 224 15.58 -14.90 -9.35
N ARG A 225 15.94 -14.47 -8.13
CA ARG A 225 15.10 -14.67 -6.94
C ARG A 225 13.76 -13.93 -7.03
N GLU A 226 13.79 -12.66 -7.44
CA GLU A 226 12.57 -11.86 -7.63
C GLU A 226 11.64 -12.44 -8.69
N ARG A 227 12.22 -12.96 -9.78
CA ARG A 227 11.47 -13.64 -10.83
C ARG A 227 10.84 -14.94 -10.32
N GLN A 228 11.60 -15.78 -9.61
CA GLN A 228 11.07 -16.99 -8.98
C GLN A 228 9.92 -16.64 -8.03
N ALA A 229 10.11 -15.65 -7.17
CA ALA A 229 9.10 -15.18 -6.21
C ALA A 229 7.81 -14.69 -6.89
N LEU A 230 7.95 -13.99 -8.02
CA LEU A 230 6.83 -13.55 -8.85
C LEU A 230 6.09 -14.74 -9.47
N ASP A 231 6.81 -15.69 -10.05
CA ASP A 231 6.22 -16.87 -10.69
C ASP A 231 5.46 -17.75 -9.68
N GLU A 232 6.02 -17.96 -8.49
CA GLU A 232 5.36 -18.65 -7.37
C GLU A 232 4.10 -17.91 -6.92
N SER A 233 4.18 -16.59 -6.78
CA SER A 233 3.06 -15.75 -6.35
C SER A 233 1.92 -15.75 -7.38
N LEU A 234 2.26 -15.70 -8.66
CA LEU A 234 1.29 -15.81 -9.77
C LEU A 234 0.60 -17.17 -9.76
N ALA A 235 1.37 -18.26 -9.62
CA ALA A 235 0.80 -19.61 -9.58
C ALA A 235 -0.18 -19.79 -8.40
N TYR A 236 0.18 -19.29 -7.21
CA TYR A 236 -0.69 -19.32 -6.05
C TYR A 236 -1.96 -18.48 -6.25
N THR A 237 -1.82 -17.26 -6.76
CA THR A 237 -2.96 -16.35 -7.00
C THR A 237 -3.93 -16.92 -8.04
N LYS A 238 -3.42 -17.49 -9.13
CA LYS A 238 -4.22 -18.19 -10.14
C LYS A 238 -5.08 -19.30 -9.53
N LYS A 239 -4.51 -20.09 -8.59
CA LYS A 239 -5.24 -21.13 -7.87
C LYS A 239 -6.38 -20.56 -7.02
N ILE A 240 -6.17 -19.44 -6.32
CA ILE A 240 -7.23 -18.77 -5.54
C ILE A 240 -8.40 -18.37 -6.46
N LEU A 241 -8.07 -17.79 -7.62
CA LEU A 241 -9.03 -17.24 -8.59
C LEU A 241 -9.65 -18.30 -9.51
N GLY A 242 -9.15 -19.54 -9.50
CA GLY A 242 -9.62 -20.60 -10.41
C GLY A 242 -9.26 -20.34 -11.88
N ILE A 243 -8.17 -19.63 -12.16
CA ILE A 243 -7.70 -19.28 -13.51
C ILE A 243 -6.55 -20.22 -13.87
N SER A 244 -6.63 -20.89 -15.04
CA SER A 244 -5.55 -21.71 -15.60
C SER A 244 -4.49 -20.85 -16.30
#